data_AF-A0AAU6VHR6-F1
#
_entry.id   AF-A0AAU6VHR6-F1
#
_cell.length_a   1.000
_cell.length_b   1.000
_cell.length_c   1.000
_cell.angle_alpha   90.00
_cell.angle_beta   90.00
_cell.angle_gamma   90.00
#
_symmetry.space_group_name_H-M   'P 1'
#
loop_
_entity.id
_entity.type
_entity.pdbx_description
1 polymer ?
#
loop_
_entity_poly.entity_id
_entity_poly.type
_entity_poly.pdbx_seq_one_letter_code
_entity_poly.pdbx_strand_id
1 'polypeptide(L)'
;MSQSVDDQQEVEIEAIGVEVDNQPIELYKVLKLANAVSGGGEAKHVIAEGYVAVNGELEARKRRKLYDGDLIEFNQEYYLVICDAPVTETIERPLSAEKAPTKKKATPSAPKAKNTQSKLTQSSNRQTDQKKAKNKIKNKTSKKSVDTSVVDDQLDNESGRSRIRFF
;
A
#
# COMPACT_ATOMS: atom_id res chain seq x y z
N MET A 1 11.32 -9.59 -52.61
CA MET A 1 10.30 -8.79 -51.89
C MET A 1 9.06 -9.64 -51.74
N SER A 2 8.30 -9.42 -50.67
CA SER A 2 7.02 -10.07 -50.33
C SER A 2 7.17 -11.33 -49.48
N GLN A 3 7.02 -11.15 -48.16
CA GLN A 3 6.00 -11.84 -47.36
C GLN A 3 6.11 -11.33 -45.91
N SER A 4 5.29 -10.35 -45.57
CA SER A 4 4.94 -9.99 -44.20
C SER A 4 3.42 -10.08 -44.12
N VAL A 5 2.94 -11.25 -43.72
CA VAL A 5 1.60 -11.42 -43.16
C VAL A 5 1.82 -11.41 -41.66
N ASP A 6 1.59 -10.24 -41.05
CA ASP A 6 1.40 -10.14 -39.61
C ASP A 6 0.11 -10.88 -39.29
N ASP A 7 0.24 -12.17 -38.96
CA ASP A 7 -0.83 -13.01 -38.43
C ASP A 7 -1.29 -12.38 -37.10
N GLN A 8 -2.32 -11.54 -37.19
CA GLN A 8 -3.08 -11.07 -36.04
C GLN A 8 -3.80 -12.29 -35.45
N GLN A 9 -3.07 -13.05 -34.62
CA GLN A 9 -3.65 -14.13 -33.85
C GLN A 9 -4.64 -13.52 -32.86
N GLU A 10 -5.92 -13.73 -33.13
CA GLU A 10 -7.00 -13.50 -32.18
C GLU A 10 -6.78 -14.43 -30.99
N VAL A 11 -6.43 -13.88 -29.83
CA VAL A 11 -6.31 -14.64 -28.60
C VAL A 11 -7.66 -14.60 -27.90
N GLU A 12 -8.36 -15.71 -27.91
CA GLU A 12 -9.58 -15.89 -27.12
C GLU A 12 -9.17 -16.10 -25.65
N ILE A 13 -9.68 -15.24 -24.77
CA ILE A 13 -9.30 -15.22 -23.35
C ILE A 13 -10.49 -15.69 -22.52
N GLU A 14 -10.33 -16.80 -21.81
CA GLU A 14 -11.33 -17.25 -20.83
C GLU A 14 -11.15 -16.45 -19.53
N ALA A 15 -12.24 -15.85 -19.04
CA ALA A 15 -12.24 -15.09 -17.79
C ALA A 15 -13.28 -15.65 -16.80
N ILE A 16 -12.87 -15.76 -15.53
CA ILE A 16 -13.71 -16.20 -14.43
C ILE A 16 -14.51 -15.00 -13.92
N GLY A 17 -15.84 -15.09 -13.95
CA GLY A 17 -16.73 -14.07 -13.40
C GLY A 17 -16.67 -14.05 -11.86
N VAL A 18 -16.42 -12.88 -11.28
CA VAL A 18 -16.42 -12.65 -9.84
C VAL A 18 -17.58 -11.74 -9.48
N GLU A 19 -18.61 -12.34 -8.91
CA GLU A 19 -19.80 -11.63 -8.44
C GLU A 19 -19.47 -10.80 -7.19
N VAL A 20 -19.85 -9.52 -7.21
CA VAL A 20 -19.67 -8.58 -6.10
C VAL A 20 -20.99 -7.91 -5.75
N ASP A 21 -21.32 -7.86 -4.45
CA ASP A 21 -22.59 -7.30 -3.99
C ASP A 21 -22.66 -5.77 -4.04
N ASN A 22 -21.50 -5.11 -3.93
CA ASN A 22 -21.41 -3.67 -3.78
C ASN A 22 -20.20 -3.11 -4.52
N GLN A 23 -20.42 -2.01 -5.21
CA GLN A 23 -19.37 -1.21 -5.84
C GLN A 23 -19.27 0.18 -5.20
N PRO A 24 -18.07 0.76 -5.09
CA PRO A 24 -16.78 0.24 -5.57
C PRO A 24 -16.15 -0.80 -4.64
N ILE A 25 -15.62 -1.88 -5.22
CA ILE A 25 -14.89 -2.92 -4.49
C ILE A 25 -13.37 -2.66 -4.53
N GLU A 26 -12.62 -3.19 -3.56
CA GLU A 26 -11.15 -3.03 -3.50
C GLU A 26 -10.46 -4.25 -4.13
N LEU A 27 -9.41 -4.03 -4.92
CA LEU A 27 -8.68 -5.09 -5.66
C LEU A 27 -8.34 -6.32 -4.81
N TYR A 28 -7.73 -6.15 -3.62
CA TYR A 28 -7.38 -7.29 -2.76
C TYR A 28 -8.59 -8.11 -2.29
N LYS A 29 -9.79 -7.50 -2.22
CA LYS A 29 -11.02 -8.20 -1.87
C LYS A 29 -11.50 -9.04 -3.04
N VAL A 30 -11.42 -8.53 -4.26
CA VAL A 30 -11.79 -9.29 -5.47
C VAL A 30 -10.94 -10.54 -5.60
N LEU A 31 -9.60 -10.43 -5.47
CA LEU A 31 -8.71 -11.60 -5.51
C LEU A 31 -9.05 -12.65 -4.45
N LYS A 32 -9.51 -12.22 -3.26
CA LYS A 32 -9.97 -13.13 -2.22
C LYS A 32 -11.29 -13.80 -2.59
N LEU A 33 -12.26 -13.06 -3.12
CA LEU A 33 -13.56 -13.60 -3.54
C LEU A 33 -13.40 -14.59 -4.71
N ALA A 34 -12.46 -14.33 -5.61
CA ALA A 34 -12.10 -15.20 -6.71
C ALA A 34 -11.38 -16.49 -6.28
N ASN A 35 -11.04 -16.66 -4.98
CA ASN A 35 -10.17 -17.73 -4.47
C ASN A 35 -8.80 -17.82 -5.17
N ALA A 36 -8.35 -16.74 -5.79
CA ALA A 36 -7.05 -16.66 -6.48
C ALA A 36 -5.87 -16.70 -5.49
N VAL A 37 -6.13 -16.37 -4.21
CA VAL A 37 -5.14 -16.36 -3.14
C VAL A 37 -5.68 -17.05 -1.89
N SER A 38 -4.79 -17.53 -1.03
CA SER A 38 -5.14 -18.20 0.23
C SER A 38 -5.70 -17.24 1.28
N GLY A 39 -5.39 -15.94 1.18
CA GLY A 39 -5.90 -14.95 2.12
C GLY A 39 -5.63 -13.50 1.77
N GLY A 40 -6.23 -12.59 2.56
CA GLY A 40 -6.13 -11.15 2.31
C GLY A 40 -4.75 -10.53 2.60
N GLY A 41 -3.90 -11.22 3.38
CA GLY A 41 -2.50 -10.82 3.58
C GLY A 41 -1.66 -11.10 2.34
N GLU A 42 -1.82 -12.29 1.77
CA GLU A 42 -1.20 -12.69 0.50
C GLU A 42 -1.66 -11.78 -0.65
N ALA A 43 -2.97 -11.53 -0.79
CA ALA A 43 -3.51 -10.59 -1.78
C ALA A 43 -2.76 -9.26 -1.77
N LYS A 44 -2.58 -8.68 -0.57
CA LYS A 44 -1.89 -7.40 -0.41
C LYS A 44 -0.41 -7.49 -0.78
N HIS A 45 0.22 -8.64 -0.54
CA HIS A 45 1.61 -8.84 -0.85
C HIS A 45 1.81 -8.96 -2.36
N VAL A 46 1.07 -9.84 -3.03
CA VAL A 46 1.19 -10.03 -4.50
C VAL A 46 0.86 -8.77 -5.29
N ILE A 47 -0.11 -7.97 -4.84
CA ILE A 47 -0.39 -6.66 -5.43
C ILE A 47 0.79 -5.71 -5.22
N ALA A 48 1.35 -5.64 -4.01
CA ALA A 48 2.46 -4.72 -3.73
C ALA A 48 3.74 -5.05 -4.49
N GLU A 49 3.97 -6.34 -4.79
CA GLU A 49 5.07 -6.82 -5.61
C GLU A 49 4.82 -6.62 -7.13
N GLY A 50 3.61 -6.24 -7.54
CA GLY A 50 3.27 -6.03 -8.95
C GLY A 50 3.11 -7.33 -9.73
N TYR A 51 2.48 -8.34 -9.14
CA TYR A 51 2.10 -9.57 -9.87
C TYR A 51 0.68 -9.52 -10.45
N VAL A 52 -0.03 -8.41 -10.26
CA VAL A 52 -1.44 -8.26 -10.63
C VAL A 52 -1.55 -7.11 -11.62
N ALA A 53 -2.23 -7.34 -12.74
CA ALA A 53 -2.60 -6.31 -13.69
C ALA A 53 -4.12 -6.10 -13.69
N VAL A 54 -4.54 -4.86 -13.94
CA VAL A 54 -5.95 -4.48 -14.12
C VAL A 54 -6.05 -3.81 -15.47
N ASN A 55 -6.92 -4.33 -16.35
CA ASN A 55 -7.11 -3.86 -17.71
C ASN A 55 -5.79 -3.75 -18.50
N GLY A 56 -4.87 -4.69 -18.28
CA GLY A 56 -3.56 -4.75 -18.93
C GLY A 56 -2.46 -3.86 -18.32
N GLU A 57 -2.76 -3.10 -17.25
CA GLU A 57 -1.78 -2.28 -16.54
C GLU A 57 -1.43 -2.89 -15.18
N LEU A 58 -0.13 -3.02 -14.88
CA LEU A 58 0.36 -3.46 -13.59
C LEU A 58 -0.08 -2.52 -12.46
N GLU A 59 -0.84 -3.04 -11.50
CA GLU A 59 -1.42 -2.26 -10.41
C GLU A 59 -0.81 -2.66 -9.06
N ALA A 60 -0.13 -1.70 -8.42
CA ALA A 60 0.48 -1.91 -7.10
C ALA A 60 -0.40 -1.41 -5.93
N ARG A 61 -1.52 -0.74 -6.22
CA ARG A 61 -2.42 -0.21 -5.19
C ARG A 61 -3.37 -1.29 -4.70
N LYS A 62 -3.02 -1.88 -3.57
CA LYS A 62 -3.83 -2.87 -2.80
C LYS A 62 -5.32 -2.56 -2.69
N ARG A 63 -5.67 -1.27 -2.54
CA ARG A 63 -7.05 -0.79 -2.36
C ARG A 63 -7.55 -0.01 -3.58
N ARG A 64 -7.02 -0.28 -4.77
CA ARG A 64 -7.57 0.23 -6.03
C ARG A 64 -9.06 -0.09 -6.07
N LYS A 65 -9.86 0.92 -6.40
CA LYS A 65 -11.30 0.77 -6.57
C LYS A 65 -11.56 0.16 -7.94
N LEU A 66 -12.32 -0.93 -7.95
CA LEU A 66 -12.78 -1.62 -9.14
C LEU A 66 -14.30 -1.54 -9.24
N TYR A 67 -14.77 -1.62 -10.48
CA TYR A 67 -16.15 -1.51 -10.91
C TYR A 67 -16.52 -2.67 -11.83
N ASP A 68 -17.77 -2.69 -12.27
CA ASP A 68 -18.32 -3.72 -13.14
C ASP A 68 -17.57 -3.71 -14.48
N GLY A 69 -17.22 -4.91 -14.96
CA GLY A 69 -16.47 -5.10 -16.19
C GLY A 69 -14.96 -4.89 -16.09
N ASP A 70 -14.41 -4.54 -14.92
CA ASP A 70 -12.95 -4.51 -14.75
C ASP A 70 -12.35 -5.91 -14.89
N LEU A 71 -11.31 -6.03 -15.73
CA LEU A 71 -10.57 -7.28 -15.96
C LEU A 71 -9.29 -7.29 -15.13
N ILE A 72 -9.12 -8.33 -14.33
CA ILE A 72 -7.94 -8.54 -13.49
C ILE A 72 -7.17 -9.73 -14.05
N GLU A 73 -5.87 -9.57 -14.24
CA GLU A 73 -4.96 -10.64 -14.60
C GLU A 73 -4.07 -10.99 -13.39
N PHE A 74 -4.06 -12.26 -13.02
CA PHE A 74 -3.18 -12.79 -11.99
C PHE A 74 -2.88 -14.26 -12.26
N ASN A 75 -1.60 -14.64 -12.18
CA ASN A 75 -1.15 -16.03 -12.34
C ASN A 75 -1.63 -16.70 -13.65
N GLN A 76 -1.62 -15.95 -14.77
CA GLN A 76 -2.12 -16.39 -16.09
C GLN A 76 -3.64 -16.69 -16.15
N GLU A 77 -4.38 -16.34 -15.10
CA GLU A 77 -5.83 -16.37 -15.08
C GLU A 77 -6.40 -14.96 -15.16
N TYR A 78 -7.58 -14.85 -15.73
CA TYR A 78 -8.32 -13.61 -15.88
C TYR A 78 -9.60 -13.66 -15.06
N TYR A 79 -9.89 -12.58 -14.37
CA TYR A 79 -11.08 -12.42 -13.53
C TYR A 79 -11.86 -11.19 -13.97
N LEU A 80 -13.14 -11.35 -14.26
CA LEU A 80 -14.03 -10.27 -14.64
C LEU A 80 -14.91 -9.90 -13.44
N VAL A 81 -14.88 -8.63 -13.02
CA VAL A 81 -15.76 -8.15 -11.95
C VAL A 81 -17.19 -8.00 -12.48
N ILE A 82 -18.15 -8.66 -11.82
CA ILE A 82 -19.57 -8.62 -12.18
C ILE A 82 -20.37 -8.14 -10.97
N CYS A 83 -21.22 -7.13 -11.13
CA CYS A 83 -22.13 -6.67 -10.09
C CYS A 83 -23.55 -6.54 -10.62
N ASP A 84 -24.41 -7.48 -10.23
CA ASP A 84 -25.83 -7.51 -10.61
C ASP A 84 -26.72 -6.72 -9.64
N ALA A 85 -26.17 -5.67 -8.99
CA ALA A 85 -26.98 -4.85 -8.09
C ALA A 85 -28.07 -4.12 -8.92
N PRO A 86 -29.37 -4.35 -8.65
CA PRO A 86 -30.40 -3.63 -9.37
C PRO A 86 -30.26 -2.14 -9.05
N VAL A 87 -30.15 -1.32 -10.09
CA VAL A 87 -30.18 0.15 -9.97
C VAL A 87 -31.52 0.53 -9.35
N THR A 88 -31.57 0.60 -8.03
CA THR A 88 -32.69 1.21 -7.30
C THR A 88 -32.44 2.70 -7.39
N GLU A 89 -32.86 3.27 -8.52
CA GLU A 89 -32.95 4.72 -8.67
C GLU A 89 -33.70 5.26 -7.48
N THR A 90 -32.98 5.91 -6.57
CA THR A 90 -33.62 6.71 -5.55
C THR A 90 -34.08 7.95 -6.27
N ILE A 91 -35.30 7.90 -6.80
CA ILE A 91 -36.03 9.03 -7.38
C ILE A 91 -35.79 10.23 -6.46
N GLU A 92 -35.10 11.23 -6.99
CA GLU A 92 -34.85 12.49 -6.30
C GLU A 92 -36.19 13.03 -5.79
N ARG A 93 -36.30 13.27 -4.48
CA ARG A 93 -37.39 14.13 -3.99
C ARG A 93 -36.97 15.58 -4.25
N PRO A 94 -37.66 16.34 -5.12
CA PRO A 94 -37.39 17.75 -5.26
C PRO A 94 -37.99 18.47 -4.05
N LEU A 95 -37.14 18.85 -3.09
CA LEU A 95 -37.53 19.85 -2.08
C LEU A 95 -37.12 21.24 -2.57
N SER A 96 -38.11 21.81 -3.25
CA SER A 96 -38.38 23.22 -3.52
C SER A 96 -37.70 24.27 -2.62
N ALA A 97 -37.34 25.37 -3.30
CA ALA A 97 -37.47 26.77 -2.90
C ALA A 97 -36.50 27.39 -1.86
N GLU A 98 -35.47 28.04 -2.43
CA GLU A 98 -35.30 29.51 -2.41
C GLU A 98 -35.04 30.22 -1.06
N LYS A 99 -33.79 30.68 -0.87
CA LYS A 99 -33.48 31.99 -0.25
C LYS A 99 -32.14 32.54 -0.75
N ALA A 100 -32.21 33.53 -1.63
CA ALA A 100 -31.24 34.62 -1.76
C ALA A 100 -31.94 35.93 -1.28
N PRO A 101 -31.27 37.08 -1.00
CA PRO A 101 -29.88 37.45 -1.32
C PRO A 101 -29.13 38.26 -0.20
N THR A 102 -27.96 38.79 -0.57
CA THR A 102 -27.10 39.87 0.03
C THR A 102 -25.89 39.34 0.85
N LYS A 103 -24.62 39.78 0.67
CA LYS A 103 -24.02 41.00 0.10
C LYS A 103 -22.54 40.76 -0.29
N LYS A 104 -22.06 41.60 -1.21
CA LYS A 104 -20.73 41.67 -1.85
C LYS A 104 -19.58 42.11 -0.91
N LYS A 105 -18.37 41.55 -1.09
CA LYS A 105 -17.05 42.25 -1.13
C LYS A 105 -15.92 41.25 -1.44
N ALA A 106 -15.43 41.21 -2.68
CA ALA A 106 -14.23 41.91 -3.18
C ALA A 106 -12.91 41.16 -2.92
N THR A 107 -12.39 40.52 -3.96
CA THR A 107 -10.96 40.27 -4.14
C THR A 107 -10.28 41.55 -4.64
N PRO A 108 -8.99 41.76 -4.32
CA PRO A 108 -8.07 42.11 -5.39
C PRO A 108 -6.73 41.38 -5.35
N SER A 109 -6.18 41.27 -6.56
CA SER A 109 -4.90 40.74 -7.02
C SER A 109 -3.62 41.37 -6.43
N ALA A 110 -2.52 40.58 -6.45
CA ALA A 110 -1.10 40.93 -6.27
C ALA A 110 -0.63 42.10 -7.19
N PRO A 111 0.56 42.79 -7.06
CA PRO A 111 1.89 42.26 -6.62
C PRO A 111 2.93 43.22 -5.92
N LYS A 112 4.09 42.63 -5.54
CA LYS A 112 5.50 43.15 -5.46
C LYS A 112 6.06 44.05 -4.30
N ALA A 113 7.32 43.69 -3.95
CA ALA A 113 8.48 44.46 -3.43
C ALA A 113 8.63 44.63 -1.89
N LYS A 114 9.60 43.96 -1.24
CA LYS A 114 11.02 44.38 -0.94
C LYS A 114 11.14 45.51 0.10
N ASN A 115 11.68 45.22 1.30
CA ASN A 115 12.98 45.67 1.83
C ASN A 115 13.11 45.20 3.31
N THR A 116 14.03 44.31 3.72
CA THR A 116 15.48 44.48 4.00
C THR A 116 15.83 45.27 5.27
N GLN A 117 16.83 44.74 5.98
CA GLN A 117 17.74 45.33 6.98
C GLN A 117 17.24 45.22 8.42
N SER A 118 18.01 44.74 9.41
CA SER A 118 19.47 44.53 9.51
C SER A 118 19.72 43.72 10.79
N LYS A 119 20.61 42.69 10.78
CA LYS A 119 22.04 42.74 11.22
C LYS A 119 22.17 43.00 12.73
N LEU A 120 23.04 42.40 13.53
CA LEU A 120 24.19 41.46 13.47
C LEU A 120 24.61 41.33 14.98
N THR A 121 25.37 40.37 15.53
CA THR A 121 26.78 40.05 15.26
C THR A 121 27.28 39.04 16.32
N GLN A 122 28.07 38.06 15.82
CA GLN A 122 29.39 37.58 16.32
C GLN A 122 29.42 36.78 17.65
N SER A 123 30.19 35.70 17.83
CA SER A 123 31.51 35.31 17.25
C SER A 123 31.76 33.82 17.57
N SER A 124 32.08 32.96 16.58
CA SER A 124 33.42 32.40 16.29
C SER A 124 34.19 31.71 17.44
N ASN A 125 34.49 30.42 17.30
CA ASN A 125 35.90 30.02 17.09
C ASN A 125 36.07 28.61 16.49
N ARG A 126 37.07 28.51 15.59
CA ARG A 126 37.54 27.34 14.85
C ARG A 126 38.48 26.47 15.70
N GLN A 127 38.51 25.16 15.47
CA GLN A 127 39.79 24.46 15.25
C GLN A 127 39.64 23.11 14.53
N THR A 128 40.72 22.78 13.81
CA THR A 128 40.93 21.84 12.72
C THR A 128 41.57 20.51 13.17
N ASP A 129 41.47 19.50 12.29
CA ASP A 129 42.42 18.40 12.04
C ASP A 129 42.73 17.37 13.14
N GLN A 130 42.48 16.07 12.86
CA GLN A 130 43.54 15.05 12.67
C GLN A 130 43.04 13.60 12.45
N LYS A 131 43.49 13.04 11.32
CA LYS A 131 43.97 11.66 11.02
C LYS A 131 43.69 10.47 11.99
N LYS A 132 43.10 9.43 11.38
CA LYS A 132 43.64 8.05 11.18
C LYS A 132 44.18 7.28 12.40
N ALA A 133 43.47 6.21 12.82
CA ALA A 133 44.12 4.99 13.30
C ALA A 133 43.20 3.76 13.15
N LYS A 134 43.75 2.73 12.48
CA LYS A 134 43.29 1.34 12.52
C LYS A 134 43.43 0.84 13.97
N ASN A 135 42.50 0.02 14.47
CA ASN A 135 42.96 -1.16 15.19
C ASN A 135 41.99 -2.34 15.14
N LYS A 136 42.59 -3.49 14.86
CA LYS A 136 42.04 -4.82 14.68
C LYS A 136 42.61 -5.63 15.84
N ILE A 137 41.79 -6.13 16.75
CA ILE A 137 42.24 -7.11 17.75
C ILE A 137 41.25 -8.27 17.80
N LYS A 138 41.75 -9.41 17.32
CA LYS A 138 41.26 -10.78 17.56
C LYS A 138 41.65 -11.19 18.98
N ASN A 139 40.85 -12.05 19.61
CA ASN A 139 41.26 -13.16 20.50
C ASN A 139 40.00 -14.04 20.67
N LYS A 140 39.85 -15.25 20.11
CA LYS A 140 40.60 -16.52 20.18
C LYS A 140 40.42 -17.27 21.52
N THR A 141 39.47 -18.21 21.51
CA THR A 141 39.46 -19.58 22.11
C THR A 141 39.80 -19.80 23.58
N SER A 142 38.94 -20.53 24.31
CA SER A 142 39.14 -21.95 24.74
C SER A 142 38.12 -22.34 25.83
N LYS A 143 37.36 -23.44 25.60
CA LYS A 143 37.41 -24.78 26.24
C LYS A 143 36.71 -24.93 27.61
N LYS A 144 35.93 -26.02 27.65
CA LYS A 144 35.78 -27.06 28.69
C LYS A 144 34.60 -26.99 29.69
N SER A 145 33.71 -27.98 29.54
CA SER A 145 33.19 -28.95 30.52
C SER A 145 32.71 -28.48 31.91
N VAL A 146 31.52 -28.91 32.33
CA VAL A 146 31.29 -29.99 33.32
C VAL A 146 29.77 -30.20 33.51
N ASP A 147 29.41 -31.47 33.59
CA ASP A 147 28.12 -32.06 33.94
C ASP A 147 27.82 -31.88 35.44
N THR A 148 26.61 -31.45 35.83
CA THR A 148 25.96 -31.95 37.07
C THR A 148 24.46 -31.62 37.11
N SER A 149 23.72 -32.59 37.60
CA SER A 149 22.28 -32.75 37.77
C SER A 149 21.65 -31.88 38.87
N VAL A 150 20.30 -31.89 38.89
CA VAL A 150 19.38 -31.96 40.07
C VAL A 150 18.22 -30.91 40.03
N VAL A 151 17.00 -31.45 40.21
CA VAL A 151 15.66 -30.93 40.63
C VAL A 151 14.81 -30.07 39.67
N ASP A 152 13.66 -30.57 39.16
CA ASP A 152 12.29 -30.67 39.78
C ASP A 152 11.50 -29.37 39.53
N ASP A 153 10.64 -29.35 38.50
CA ASP A 153 9.16 -29.49 38.61
C ASP A 153 8.48 -28.14 38.89
N GLN A 154 7.85 -27.57 37.86
CA GLN A 154 6.47 -27.06 37.92
C GLN A 154 6.05 -26.54 36.53
N LEU A 155 5.12 -27.26 35.91
CA LEU A 155 4.28 -26.74 34.84
C LEU A 155 3.18 -25.88 35.46
N ASP A 156 3.28 -24.55 35.37
CA ASP A 156 2.12 -23.68 35.55
C ASP A 156 1.62 -23.19 34.19
N ASN A 157 0.52 -23.85 33.80
CA ASN A 157 -0.27 -23.63 32.62
C ASN A 157 -1.22 -22.44 32.84
N GLU A 158 -0.72 -21.21 32.71
CA GLU A 158 -1.56 -20.04 32.42
C GLU A 158 -0.82 -19.12 31.43
N SER A 159 -1.01 -19.40 30.14
CA SER A 159 -0.62 -18.52 29.02
C SER A 159 -1.40 -17.19 29.09
N GLY A 160 -1.00 -16.35 30.02
CA GLY A 160 -1.47 -14.99 30.23
C GLY A 160 -0.39 -13.98 29.87
N ARG A 161 -0.02 -13.90 28.59
CA ARG A 161 0.70 -12.79 27.93
C ARG A 161 1.59 -11.95 28.86
N SER A 162 2.86 -12.31 28.99
CA SER A 162 3.85 -11.49 29.72
C SER A 162 3.92 -10.07 29.17
N ARG A 163 3.50 -9.10 30.01
CA ARG A 163 3.67 -7.66 29.80
C ARG A 163 5.16 -7.32 29.78
N ILE A 164 5.67 -6.88 28.62
CA ILE A 164 6.95 -6.17 28.51
C ILE A 164 6.77 -4.79 29.15
N ARG A 165 7.55 -4.49 30.19
CA ARG A 165 7.76 -3.12 30.68
C ARG A 165 9.15 -2.65 30.26
N PHE A 166 9.18 -1.56 29.51
CA PHE A 166 10.38 -0.78 29.20
C PHE A 166 10.65 0.21 30.33
N PHE A 167 11.88 0.24 30.83
CA PHE A 167 12.55 1.41 31.39
C PHE A 167 14.05 1.31 31.10
#